data_AF-G5ALC5-F1
#
_entry.id   AF-G5ALC5-F1
#
_cell.length_a   1.000
_cell.length_b   1.000
_cell.length_c   1.000
_cell.angle_alpha   90.00
_cell.angle_beta   90.00
_cell.angle_gamma   90.00
#
_symmetry.space_group_name_H-M   'P 1'
#
loop_
_entity.id
_entity.type
_entity.pdbx_description
1 polymer ?
#
loop_
_entity_poly.entity_id
_entity_poly.type
_entity_poly.pdbx_seq_one_letter_code
_entity_poly.pdbx_strand_id
1 'polypeptide(L)' 'MRPQQAPVSGKVFIQRDYSSGTCCQFQTKFPAELENRIDRQQFEETVRTLNNLYTGAEKRRGPILS' A
#
# COMPACT_ATOMS: atom_id res chain seq x y z
N MET A 1 35.78 5.40 13.37
CA MET A 1 34.75 6.09 12.55
C MET A 1 34.11 5.06 11.63
N ARG A 2 32.80 4.81 11.72
CA ARG A 2 32.12 3.86 10.84
C ARG A 2 31.79 4.56 9.52
N PRO A 3 32.09 3.98 8.35
CA PRO A 3 31.71 4.58 7.07
C PRO A 3 30.19 4.68 7.01
N GLN A 4 29.70 5.87 6.68
CA GLN A 4 28.29 6.15 6.46
C GLN A 4 27.85 5.33 5.25
N GLN A 5 27.06 4.27 5.49
CA GLN A 5 26.43 3.52 4.41
C GLN A 5 25.59 4.51 3.60
N ALA A 6 25.85 4.57 2.28
CA ALA A 6 25.01 5.34 1.37
C ALA A 6 23.54 4.97 1.60
N PRO A 7 22.61 5.95 1.64
CA PRO A 7 21.22 5.67 1.94
C PRO A 7 20.72 4.61 0.96
N VAL A 8 20.40 3.43 1.49
CA VAL A 8 19.71 2.38 0.75
C VAL A 8 18.53 3.04 0.05
N SER A 9 18.45 2.91 -1.27
CA SER A 9 17.40 3.48 -2.10
C SER A 9 16.08 3.44 -1.35
N GLY A 10 15.55 4.61 -1.00
CA GLY A 10 14.60 4.77 0.11
C GLY A 10 13.33 3.96 -0.11
N LYS A 11 13.24 2.78 0.49
CA LYS A 11 12.05 1.94 0.46
C LYS A 11 11.00 2.57 1.36
N VAL A 12 9.85 2.90 0.79
CA VAL A 12 8.69 3.38 1.54
C VAL A 12 7.70 2.23 1.66
N PHE A 13 7.29 1.93 2.88
CA PHE A 13 6.36 0.84 3.17
C PHE A 13 4.95 1.41 3.39
N ILE A 14 3.96 0.86 2.69
CA ILE A 14 2.56 1.20 2.91
C ILE A 14 1.97 0.21 3.90
N GLN A 15 1.38 0.74 4.97
CA GLN A 15 0.75 -0.07 6.00
C GLN A 15 -0.55 -0.70 5.50
N ARG A 16 -0.85 -1.90 5.99
CA ARG A 16 -2.14 -2.56 5.78
C ARG A 16 -3.23 -1.80 6.55
N ASP A 17 -4.41 -1.75 5.96
CA ASP A 17 -5.63 -1.29 6.62
C ASP A 17 -6.44 -2.52 7.07
N TYR A 18 -6.69 -2.63 8.37
CA TYR A 18 -7.45 -3.72 8.99
C TYR A 18 -8.87 -3.31 9.39
N SER A 19 -9.31 -2.10 9.03
CA SER A 19 -10.64 -1.58 9.37
C SER A 19 -11.78 -2.45 8.82
N SER A 20 -11.57 -3.09 7.66
CA SER A 20 -12.52 -4.02 7.04
C SER A 20 -12.27 -5.50 7.43
N GLY A 21 -11.57 -5.75 8.54
CA GLY A 21 -11.30 -7.10 9.04
C GLY A 21 -10.15 -7.81 8.32
N THR A 22 -10.40 -9.04 7.85
CA THR A 22 -9.36 -9.92 7.25
C THR A 22 -9.10 -9.65 5.77
N CYS A 23 -9.91 -8.81 5.12
CA CYS A 23 -9.73 -8.41 3.73
C CYS A 23 -8.36 -7.75 3.52
N CYS A 24 -7.71 -8.03 2.38
CA CYS A 24 -6.44 -7.41 2.03
C CYS A 24 -6.69 -5.99 1.51
N GLN A 25 -6.33 -4.98 2.32
CA GLN A 25 -6.48 -3.56 2.00
C GLN A 25 -5.25 -2.78 2.48
N PHE A 26 -4.87 -1.76 1.72
CA PHE A 26 -3.75 -0.88 2.02
C PHE A 26 -4.23 0.54 2.31
N GLN A 27 -3.53 1.24 3.19
CA GLN A 27 -3.82 2.64 3.49
C GLN A 27 -3.57 3.50 2.26
N THR A 28 -4.52 4.38 1.94
CA THR A 28 -4.39 5.36 0.84
C THR A 28 -3.73 6.66 1.28
N LYS A 29 -3.23 6.74 2.52
CA LYS A 29 -2.55 7.94 3.02
C LYS A 29 -1.23 8.12 2.27
N PHE A 30 -1.04 9.29 1.67
CA PHE A 30 0.20 9.62 0.97
C PHE A 30 1.39 9.72 1.95
N PRO A 31 2.48 8.96 1.75
CA PRO A 31 3.68 9.06 2.57
C PRO A 31 4.48 10.34 2.27
N ALA A 32 4.93 11.05 3.30
CA ALA A 32 5.73 12.27 3.14
C ALA A 32 7.09 12.00 2.49
N GLU A 33 7.62 10.78 2.61
CA GLU A 33 8.86 10.33 2.00
C GLU A 33 8.79 10.24 0.46
N LEU A 34 7.58 10.23 -0.09
CA LEU A 34 7.31 10.20 -1.52
C LEU A 34 6.99 11.59 -2.10
N GLU A 35 6.93 12.61 -1.26
CA GLU A 35 6.73 14.01 -1.68
C GLU A 35 7.82 14.43 -2.67
N ASN A 36 7.41 15.08 -3.77
CA ASN A 36 8.27 15.44 -4.90
C ASN A 36 8.99 14.28 -5.63
N ARG A 37 8.68 13.01 -5.30
CA ARG A 37 9.24 11.83 -6.00
C ARG A 37 8.25 11.19 -6.95
N ILE A 38 6.96 11.21 -6.58
CA ILE A 38 5.84 10.72 -7.41
C ILE A 38 4.66 11.65 -7.25
N ASP A 39 3.74 11.62 -8.21
CA ASP A 39 2.49 12.36 -8.12
C ASP A 39 1.56 11.73 -7.06
N ARG A 40 0.97 12.60 -6.23
CA ARG A 40 0.11 12.18 -5.13
C ARG A 40 -1.17 11.54 -5.61
N GLN A 41 -1.80 12.12 -6.63
CA GLN A 41 -3.04 11.59 -7.17
C GLN A 41 -2.81 10.22 -7.79
N GLN A 42 -1.72 10.06 -8.55
CA GLN A 42 -1.33 8.79 -9.14
C GLN A 42 -1.07 7.71 -8.09
N PHE A 43 -0.42 8.06 -6.96
CA PHE A 43 -0.26 7.14 -5.84
C PHE A 43 -1.61 6.69 -5.27
N GLU A 44 -2.48 7.64 -4.94
CA GLU A 44 -3.78 7.35 -4.32
C GLU A 44 -4.66 6.48 -5.25
N GLU A 45 -4.69 6.79 -6.55
CA GLU A 45 -5.41 6.01 -7.57
C GLU A 45 -4.84 4.59 -7.73
N THR A 46 -3.51 4.45 -7.69
CA THR A 46 -2.84 3.15 -7.76
C THR A 46 -3.21 2.28 -6.55
N VAL A 47 -3.14 2.83 -5.33
CA VAL A 47 -3.49 2.09 -4.10
C VAL A 47 -4.97 1.73 -4.09
N ARG A 48 -5.87 2.63 -4.52
CA ARG A 48 -7.30 2.32 -4.67
C ARG A 48 -7.54 1.19 -5.67
N THR A 49 -6.83 1.21 -6.80
CA THR A 49 -6.92 0.15 -7.81
C THR A 49 -6.49 -1.19 -7.24
N LEU A 50 -5.37 -1.23 -6.51
CA LEU A 50 -4.91 -2.44 -5.79
C LEU A 50 -5.98 -2.94 -4.82
N ASN A 51 -6.52 -2.07 -3.96
CA ASN A 51 -7.58 -2.45 -3.01
C ASN A 51 -8.82 -3.02 -3.72
N ASN A 52 -9.22 -2.43 -4.84
CA ASN A 52 -10.34 -2.92 -5.65
C ASN A 52 -10.05 -4.29 -6.27
N LEU A 53 -8.83 -4.53 -6.74
CA LEU A 53 -8.41 -5.83 -7.28
C LEU A 53 -8.45 -6.92 -6.22
N TYR A 54 -7.93 -6.65 -5.01
CA TYR A 54 -7.98 -7.60 -3.89
C TYR A 54 -9.42 -7.85 -3.42
N THR A 55 -10.24 -6.80 -3.31
CA THR A 55 -11.65 -6.92 -2.94
C THR A 55 -12.43 -7.73 -4.00
N GLY A 56 -12.18 -7.47 -5.28
CA GLY A 56 -12.79 -8.22 -6.39
C GLY A 56 -12.31 -9.68 -6.44
N ALA A 57 -11.07 -9.96 -6.04
CA ALA A 57 -10.56 -11.31 -5.93
C ALA A 57 -11.27 -12.10 -4.82
N GLU A 58 -11.45 -11.53 -3.63
CA GLU A 58 -12.22 -12.20 -2.55
C GLU A 58 -13.68 -12.43 -2.97
N LYS A 59 -14.32 -11.47 -3.65
CA LYS A 59 -15.68 -11.64 -4.16
C LYS A 59 -15.79 -12.79 -5.17
N ARG A 60 -14.76 -13.00 -6.00
CA ARG A 60 -14.67 -14.14 -6.94
C ARG A 60 -14.27 -15.45 -6.27
N ARG A 61 -13.56 -15.39 -5.14
CA ARG A 61 -13.14 -16.57 -4.36
C ARG A 61 -14.31 -17.26 -3.66
N GLY A 62 -15.48 -16.61 -3.56
CA GLY A 62 -16.62 -17.08 -2.79
C GLY A 62 -16.38 -16.88 -1.29
N PRO A 63 -17.42 -16.99 -0.42
CA PRO A 63 -17.22 -16.89 1.01
C PRO A 63 -16.27 -18.01 1.44
N ILE A 64 -15.09 -17.64 1.94
CA ILE A 64 -14.33 -18.55 2.79
C ILE A 64 -15.14 -18.64 4.07
N LEU A 65 -16.09 -19.58 4.08
CA LEU A 65 -16.68 -20.07 5.30
C LEU A 65 -15.57 -20.81 6.05
N SER A 66 -14.88 -20.06 6.91
CA SER A 66 -14.74 -20.40 8.33
C SER A 66 -16.09 -20.35 9.02
#